data_AF-Q0P0M8-F1
#
_entry.id   AF-Q0P0M8-F1
#
_cell.length_a   1.000
_cell.length_b   1.000
_cell.length_c   1.000
_cell.angle_alpha   90.00
_cell.angle_beta   90.00
_cell.angle_gamma   90.00
#
_symmetry.space_group_name_H-M   'P 1'
#
loop_
_entity.id
_entity.type
_entity.pdbx_description
1 polymer ?
#
loop_
_entity_poly.entity_id
_entity_poly.type
_entity_poly.pdbx_seq_one_letter_code
_entity_poly.pdbx_strand_id
1 'polypeptide(L)' 'NIMTTSADEGQFLNMLLKLINAKNTMEIGVYTGYSLLATALALPEDGK' A
#
# COMPACT_ATOMS: atom_id res chain seq x y z
N ASN A 1 13.11 -10.98 8.93
CA ASN A 1 12.11 -9.99 8.48
C ASN A 1 12.45 -8.57 8.93
N ILE A 2 13.65 -8.04 8.64
CA ILE A 2 14.00 -6.65 9.03
C ILE A 2 13.55 -5.63 7.97
N MET A 3 13.35 -6.09 6.72
CA MET A 3 13.03 -5.25 5.56
C MET A 3 11.54 -5.20 5.19
N THR A 4 10.67 -5.89 5.94
CA THR A 4 9.22 -5.79 5.69
C THR A 4 8.68 -4.51 6.32
N THR A 5 7.77 -3.84 5.62
CA THR A 5 6.96 -2.75 6.16
C THR A 5 6.26 -3.22 7.43
N SER A 6 6.26 -2.37 8.46
CA SER A 6 5.61 -2.67 9.73
C SER A 6 4.08 -2.59 9.60
N ALA A 7 3.35 -3.23 10.51
CA ALA A 7 1.89 -3.31 10.42
C ALA A 7 1.21 -1.92 10.57
N ASP A 8 1.78 -1.06 11.42
CA ASP A 8 1.36 0.33 11.62
C ASP A 8 1.61 1.19 10.39
N GLU A 9 2.75 1.02 9.71
CA GLU A 9 3.04 1.72 8.44
C GLU A 9 2.10 1.26 7.32
N GLY A 10 1.81 -0.04 7.22
CA GLY A 10 0.82 -0.57 6.28
C GLY A 10 -0.60 -0.03 6.52
N GLN A 11 -1.02 0.09 7.78
CA GLN A 11 -2.30 0.71 8.13
C GLN A 11 -2.35 2.19 7.75
N PHE A 12 -1.26 2.93 8.02
CA PHE A 12 -1.14 4.34 7.65
C PHE A 12 -1.24 4.54 6.12
N LEU A 13 -0.51 3.74 5.34
CA LEU A 13 -0.57 3.79 3.87
C LEU A 13 -1.98 3.49 3.35
N ASN A 14 -2.65 2.47 3.91
CA ASN A 14 -4.02 2.14 3.53
C ASN A 14 -5.00 3.30 3.79
N MET A 15 -4.89 3.95 4.95
CA MET A 15 -5.69 5.12 5.28
C MET A 15 -5.37 6.29 4.35
N LEU A 16 -4.09 6.59 4.13
CA LEU A 16 -3.65 7.69 3.28
C LEU A 16 -4.18 7.56 1.85
N LEU A 17 -4.03 6.38 1.23
CA LEU A 17 -4.49 6.10 -0.13
C LEU A 17 -6.00 6.32 -0.29
N LYS A 18 -6.79 5.93 0.71
CA LYS A 18 -8.23 6.17 0.74
C LYS A 18 -8.57 7.66 0.87
N LEU A 19 -7.88 8.38 1.76
CA LEU A 19 -8.11 9.81 1.97
C LEU A 19 -7.82 10.65 0.71
N ILE A 20 -6.78 10.28 -0.05
CA ILE A 20 -6.42 10.98 -1.28
C ILE A 20 -7.15 10.46 -2.53
N ASN A 21 -8.04 9.46 -2.38
CA ASN A 21 -8.72 8.77 -3.49
C ASN A 21 -7.76 8.30 -4.58
N ALA A 22 -6.68 7.62 -4.17
CA ALA A 22 -5.68 7.10 -5.10
C ALA A 22 -6.30 6.08 -6.07
N LYS A 23 -5.89 6.16 -7.34
CA LYS A 23 -6.27 5.20 -8.41
C LYS A 23 -5.09 4.65 -9.20
N ASN A 24 -3.95 5.34 -9.21
CA ASN A 24 -2.77 4.93 -9.96
C ASN A 24 -1.55 5.17 -9.06
N THR A 25 -0.87 4.11 -8.68
CA THR A 25 0.21 4.10 -7.70
C THR A 25 1.45 3.41 -8.26
N MET A 26 2.62 3.78 -7.76
CA MET A 26 3.88 3.14 -8.12
C MET A 26 4.63 2.85 -6.83
N GLU A 27 5.00 1.59 -6.64
CA GLU A 27 5.81 1.17 -5.50
C GLU A 27 7.21 0.78 -5.99
N ILE A 28 8.23 1.48 -5.47
CA ILE A 28 9.64 1.20 -5.77
C ILE A 28 10.25 0.49 -4.54
N GLY A 29 10.55 -0.80 -4.72
CA GLY A 29 11.08 -1.65 -3.65
C GLY A 29 9.97 -2.43 -2.93
N VAL A 30 9.64 -3.62 -3.46
CA VAL A 30 8.47 -4.41 -3.02
C VAL A 30 8.82 -5.45 -1.94
N TYR A 31 10.09 -5.87 -1.83
CA TYR A 31 10.52 -7.00 -1.00
C TYR A 31 9.54 -8.19 -1.08
N THR A 32 8.87 -8.53 0.03
CA THR A 32 7.87 -9.62 0.12
C THR A 32 6.43 -9.17 -0.11
N GLY A 33 6.19 -7.89 -0.40
CA GLY A 33 4.90 -7.38 -0.88
C GLY A 33 3.88 -7.00 0.19
N TYR A 34 4.29 -6.82 1.46
CA TYR A 34 3.33 -6.40 2.50
C TYR A 34 2.78 -4.99 2.25
N SER A 35 3.65 -4.02 1.94
CA SER A 35 3.29 -2.66 1.50
C SER A 35 2.41 -2.69 0.25
N LEU A 36 2.82 -3.49 -0.75
CA LEU A 36 2.07 -3.64 -2.00
C LEU A 36 0.65 -4.19 -1.77
N LEU A 37 0.50 -5.17 -0.88
CA LEU A 37 -0.80 -5.70 -0.51
C LEU A 37 -1.66 -4.66 0.22
N ALA A 38 -1.08 -3.93 1.16
CA ALA A 38 -1.78 -2.85 1.87
C ALA A 38 -2.26 -1.75 0.91
N THR A 39 -1.43 -1.43 -0.10
CA THR A 39 -1.74 -0.50 -1.19
C THR A 39 -2.88 -1.03 -2.06
N ALA A 40 -2.77 -2.27 -2.57
CA ALA A 40 -3.78 -2.88 -3.44
C ALA A 40 -5.16 -2.98 -2.78
N LEU A 41 -5.21 -3.28 -1.47
CA LEU A 41 -6.46 -3.33 -0.69
C LEU A 41 -7.05 -1.93 -0.40
N ALA A 42 -6.28 -0.87 -0.57
CA ALA A 42 -6.76 0.50 -0.39
C ALA A 42 -7.35 1.10 -1.67
N LEU A 43 -6.89 0.61 -2.82
CA LEU A 43 -7.33 1.07 -4.14
C LEU A 43 -8.73 0.53 -4.48
N PRO A 44 -9.48 1.24 -5.35
CA PRO A 44 -10.69 0.69 -5.94
C PRO A 44 -10.37 -0.50 -6.84
N GLU A 45 -11.39 -1.29 -7.19
CA GLU A 45 -11.24 -2.50 -8.02
C GLU A 45 -10.60 -2.22 -9.39
N ASP A 46 -10.75 -1.00 -9.92
CA ASP A 46 -10.15 -0.52 -11.17
C ASP A 46 -8.78 0.18 -10.99
N GLY A 47 -8.21 0.13 -9.78
CA GLY A 47 -6.93 0.74 -9.43
C GLY A 47 -5.73 0.10 -10.12
N LYS A 48 -4.65 0.88 -10.24
CA LYS A 48 -3.40 0.52 -10.93
C LYS A 48 -2.18 0.79 -10.07
#